data_AF-A0A7S1WM52-F1
#
_entry.id   AF-A0A7S1WM52-F1
#
_cell.length_a   1.000
_cell.length_b   1.000
_cell.length_c   1.000
_cell.angle_alpha   90.00
_cell.angle_beta   90.00
_cell.angle_gamma   90.00
#
_symmetry.space_group_name_H-M   'P 1'
#
loop_
_entity.id
_entity.type
_entity.pdbx_description
1 polymer ?
#
loop_
_entity_poly.entity_id
_entity_poly.type
_entity_poly.pdbx_seq_one_letter_code
_entity_poly.pdbx_strand_id
1 'polypeptide(L)'
;AILAQAILARASVPARAPLCCFAPRFGRSFRTEMAARRPVLCALVLAAVAAWMFVGTSAPAFAGLRSQAPRQPRVAARAEKYEIFVTQPSVGERTRMSVTKETTAEEIINESRRLLGFDQAWIPDSDFKLYLKEDESKPITGPMGNHGLRKWGPDGTEVHLMFEPSE
;
A
#
# COMPACT_ATOMS: atom_id res chain seq x y z
N ALA A 1 27.14 13.72 6.39
CA ALA A 1 28.06 13.19 7.41
C ALA A 1 27.26 12.97 8.70
N ILE A 2 27.44 11.80 9.34
CA ILE A 2 27.07 11.46 10.74
C ILE A 2 25.53 11.25 10.93
N LEU A 3 24.98 10.12 11.39
CA LEU A 3 25.54 8.83 11.82
C LEU A 3 24.37 7.80 11.86
N ALA A 4 24.68 6.56 11.53
CA ALA A 4 23.83 5.38 11.63
C ALA A 4 23.49 5.02 13.08
N GLN A 5 22.43 4.25 13.31
CA GLN A 5 22.42 3.22 14.37
C GLN A 5 21.35 2.16 14.10
N ALA A 6 21.83 1.03 13.60
CA ALA A 6 21.14 -0.25 13.63
C ALA A 6 21.55 -0.99 14.90
N ILE A 7 20.61 -1.58 15.64
CA ILE A 7 20.92 -2.53 16.71
C ILE A 7 20.06 -3.78 16.49
N LEU A 8 20.70 -4.78 15.90
CA LEU A 8 20.22 -6.15 15.72
C LEU A 8 20.62 -6.94 16.97
N ALA A 9 19.68 -7.22 17.88
CA ALA A 9 19.92 -8.07 19.03
C ALA A 9 19.58 -9.53 18.68
N ARG A 10 20.62 -10.30 18.36
CA ARG A 10 20.57 -11.75 18.14
C ARG A 10 21.05 -12.42 19.43
N ALA A 11 20.12 -12.95 20.23
CA ALA A 11 20.45 -13.74 21.43
C ALA A 11 20.33 -15.24 21.10
N SER A 12 21.47 -15.92 21.03
CA SER A 12 21.58 -17.37 20.92
C SER A 12 22.02 -17.96 22.27
N VAL A 13 21.26 -18.94 22.76
CA VAL A 13 21.57 -19.90 23.84
C VAL A 13 21.61 -21.27 23.12
N PRO A 14 22.54 -22.23 23.36
CA PRO A 14 22.58 -22.92 24.65
C PRO A 14 23.87 -23.63 25.14
N ALA A 15 23.82 -23.97 26.44
CA ALA A 15 24.20 -25.25 27.09
C ALA A 15 25.67 -25.68 27.33
N ARG A 16 25.95 -26.00 28.61
CA ARG A 16 26.40 -27.28 29.23
C ARG A 16 27.51 -27.13 30.29
N ALA A 17 27.22 -27.65 31.48
CA ALA A 17 28.16 -28.01 32.58
C ALA A 17 28.95 -29.30 32.22
N PRO A 18 29.93 -29.86 33.00
CA PRO A 18 29.76 -30.23 34.43
C PRO A 18 31.03 -30.37 35.34
N LEU A 19 30.79 -30.62 36.66
CA LEU A 19 31.57 -31.44 37.65
C LEU A 19 33.01 -30.98 38.03
N CYS A 20 33.56 -31.08 39.26
CA CYS A 20 33.33 -31.82 40.52
C CYS A 20 34.18 -31.14 41.62
N CYS A 21 33.83 -31.28 42.91
CA CYS A 21 34.70 -31.78 44.00
C CYS A 21 34.35 -31.27 45.42
N PHE A 22 34.33 -32.24 46.35
CA PHE A 22 34.54 -32.18 47.80
C PHE A 22 33.40 -31.78 48.77
N ALA A 23 33.06 -32.74 49.64
CA ALA A 23 32.15 -32.72 50.80
C ALA A 23 32.93 -32.41 52.12
N PRO A 24 32.40 -32.68 53.34
CA PRO A 24 31.18 -32.22 54.04
C PRO A 24 31.48 -31.60 55.44
N ARG A 25 30.53 -30.89 56.09
CA ARG A 25 30.21 -31.02 57.54
C ARG A 25 29.15 -30.03 58.04
N PHE A 26 28.20 -30.60 58.79
CA PHE A 26 27.40 -30.07 59.91
C PHE A 26 27.40 -28.55 60.20
N GLY A 27 26.21 -27.94 60.12
CA GLY A 27 25.94 -26.61 60.66
C GLY A 27 24.43 -26.37 60.78
N ARG A 28 23.99 -26.00 61.98
CA ARG A 28 22.59 -25.86 62.42
C ARG A 28 21.75 -24.95 61.51
N SER A 29 20.50 -25.35 61.31
CA SER A 29 19.45 -24.54 60.69
C SER A 29 19.26 -23.23 61.46
N PHE A 30 19.67 -22.12 60.86
CA PHE A 30 19.25 -20.80 61.26
C PHE A 30 17.80 -20.60 60.81
N ARG A 31 16.94 -20.23 61.77
CA ARG A 31 15.58 -19.75 61.52
C ARG A 31 15.63 -18.62 60.49
N THR A 32 15.05 -18.84 59.32
CA THR A 32 14.75 -17.76 58.38
C THR A 32 13.58 -16.96 58.91
N GLU A 33 13.91 -15.81 59.47
CA GLU A 33 12.97 -14.73 59.74
C GLU A 33 12.32 -14.31 58.40
N MET A 34 11.02 -14.54 58.26
CA MET A 34 10.27 -14.09 57.10
C MET A 34 10.20 -12.56 57.12
N ALA A 35 11.07 -11.92 56.36
CA ALA A 35 11.00 -10.49 56.09
C ALA A 35 9.73 -10.18 55.28
N ALA A 36 8.62 -9.98 55.99
CA ALA A 36 7.36 -9.47 55.47
C ALA A 36 7.48 -7.97 55.10
N ARG A 37 8.34 -7.64 54.13
CA ARG A 37 8.63 -6.25 53.74
C ARG A 37 8.60 -6.00 52.23
N ARG A 38 7.96 -6.88 51.45
CA ARG A 38 7.85 -6.71 49.98
C ARG A 38 6.47 -6.93 49.32
N PRO A 39 5.31 -6.91 50.00
CA PRO A 39 4.03 -7.07 49.28
C PRO A 39 3.56 -5.78 48.58
N VAL A 40 4.01 -4.60 49.01
CA VAL A 40 3.49 -3.32 48.50
C VAL A 40 4.01 -2.99 47.09
N LEU A 41 5.28 -3.29 46.81
CA LEU A 41 5.86 -3.02 45.48
C LEU A 41 5.28 -3.94 44.40
N CYS A 42 5.05 -5.22 44.70
CA CYS A 42 4.37 -6.12 43.77
C CYS A 42 2.91 -5.72 43.53
N ALA A 43 2.21 -5.22 44.56
CA ALA A 43 0.85 -4.73 44.42
C ALA A 43 0.77 -3.48 43.51
N LEU A 44 1.73 -2.54 43.65
CA LEU A 44 1.78 -1.35 42.79
C LEU A 44 2.09 -1.69 41.32
N VAL A 45 2.98 -2.64 41.07
CA VAL A 45 3.30 -3.09 39.70
C VAL A 45 2.08 -3.75 39.05
N LEU A 46 1.35 -4.59 39.78
CA LEU A 46 0.13 -5.23 39.26
C LEU A 46 -0.98 -4.21 38.97
N ALA A 47 -1.14 -3.20 39.82
CA ALA A 47 -2.12 -2.13 39.59
C ALA A 47 -1.79 -1.28 38.34
N ALA A 48 -0.51 -0.99 38.11
CA ALA A 48 -0.07 -0.25 36.92
C ALA A 48 -0.30 -1.03 35.62
N VAL A 49 -0.04 -2.35 35.62
CA VAL A 49 -0.29 -3.23 34.47
C VAL A 49 -1.79 -3.35 34.18
N ALA A 50 -2.62 -3.47 35.23
CA ALA A 50 -4.07 -3.49 35.08
C ALA A 50 -4.60 -2.18 34.48
N ALA A 51 -4.13 -1.02 34.97
CA ALA A 51 -4.51 0.28 34.42
C ALA A 51 -4.10 0.44 32.95
N TRP A 52 -2.93 -0.07 32.55
CA TRP A 52 -2.48 -0.07 31.15
C TRP A 52 -3.36 -0.93 30.23
N MET A 53 -3.88 -2.07 30.73
CA MET A 53 -4.80 -2.90 29.94
C MET A 53 -6.17 -2.23 29.71
N PHE A 54 -6.64 -1.41 30.65
CA PHE A 54 -7.89 -0.66 30.48
C PHE A 54 -7.74 0.55 29.54
N VAL A 55 -6.55 1.16 29.45
CA VAL A 55 -6.30 2.28 28.52
C VAL A 55 -6.14 1.78 27.07
N GLY A 56 -5.70 0.54 26.85
CA GLY A 56 -5.51 -0.04 25.51
C GLY A 56 -6.76 -0.58 24.81
N THR A 57 -7.92 -0.60 25.47
CA THR A 57 -9.15 -1.25 24.95
C THR A 57 -10.25 -0.28 24.51
N SER A 58 -9.94 1.00 24.33
CA SER A 58 -10.78 1.89 23.51
C SER A 58 -10.56 1.57 22.02
N ALA A 59 -10.99 0.39 21.58
CA ALA A 59 -11.28 0.20 20.18
C ALA A 59 -12.42 1.17 19.85
N PRO A 60 -12.25 2.13 18.92
CA PRO A 60 -13.41 2.87 18.44
C PRO A 60 -14.34 1.83 17.84
N ALA A 61 -15.52 1.65 18.44
CA ALA A 61 -16.59 0.93 17.79
C ALA A 61 -16.80 1.65 16.45
N PHE A 62 -16.42 1.00 15.36
CA PHE A 62 -16.54 1.52 14.01
C PHE A 62 -18.04 1.52 13.67
N ALA A 63 -18.77 2.48 14.25
CA ALA A 63 -20.13 2.79 13.89
C ALA A 63 -20.06 3.46 12.51
N GLY A 64 -20.03 2.61 11.48
CA GLY A 64 -20.04 2.92 10.06
C GLY A 64 -19.87 4.39 9.72
N LEU A 65 -18.62 4.81 9.49
CA LEU A 65 -18.38 5.85 8.49
C LEU A 65 -18.81 5.27 7.14
N ARG A 66 -20.12 5.30 6.88
CA ARG A 66 -20.57 5.49 5.51
C ARG A 66 -20.04 6.85 5.15
N SER A 67 -18.84 6.88 4.55
CA SER A 67 -18.43 8.00 3.72
C SER A 67 -19.59 8.17 2.74
N GLN A 68 -20.46 9.13 3.02
CA GLN A 68 -21.54 9.47 2.14
C GLN A 68 -20.82 10.09 0.97
N ALA A 69 -20.52 9.27 -0.04
CA ALA A 69 -19.90 9.71 -1.28
C ALA A 69 -20.64 10.99 -1.70
N PRO A 70 -19.91 12.09 -1.97
CA PRO A 70 -20.54 13.37 -2.28
C PRO A 70 -21.58 13.11 -3.36
N ARG A 71 -22.82 13.58 -3.12
CA ARG A 71 -23.93 13.45 -4.07
C ARG A 71 -23.44 14.03 -5.39
N GLN A 72 -23.05 13.15 -6.32
CA GLN A 72 -22.61 13.61 -7.63
C GLN A 72 -23.80 14.30 -8.30
N PRO A 73 -23.60 15.47 -8.93
CA PRO A 73 -24.66 16.14 -9.65
C PRO A 73 -25.27 15.16 -10.65
N ARG A 74 -26.61 15.07 -10.69
CA ARG A 74 -27.34 14.08 -11.53
C ARG A 74 -26.93 14.14 -13.01
N VAL A 75 -26.38 15.26 -13.47
CA VAL A 75 -25.83 15.43 -14.82
C VAL A 75 -24.54 14.63 -15.02
N ALA A 76 -23.62 14.61 -14.03
CA ALA A 76 -22.40 13.80 -14.08
C ALA A 76 -22.68 12.29 -14.03
N ALA A 77 -23.78 11.88 -13.41
CA ALA A 77 -24.22 10.48 -13.39
C ALA A 77 -24.79 9.99 -14.73
N ARG A 78 -25.07 10.88 -15.69
CA ARG A 78 -25.72 10.56 -16.98
C ARG A 78 -24.76 10.57 -18.17
N ALA A 79 -23.50 10.96 -17.97
CA ALA A 79 -22.49 10.83 -19.01
C ALA A 79 -22.26 9.34 -19.30
N GLU A 80 -22.47 8.94 -20.56
CA GLU A 80 -22.24 7.58 -21.01
C GLU A 80 -20.75 7.26 -20.86
N LYS A 81 -20.43 6.39 -19.90
CA LYS A 81 -19.06 5.95 -19.64
C LYS A 81 -18.72 4.78 -20.54
N TYR A 82 -17.58 4.87 -21.18
CA TYR A 82 -16.99 3.84 -22.01
C TYR A 82 -15.79 3.26 -21.27
N GLU A 83 -15.57 1.96 -21.41
CA GLU A 83 -14.43 1.30 -20.81
C GLU A 83 -13.42 0.99 -21.91
N ILE A 84 -12.20 1.45 -21.73
CA ILE A 84 -11.10 1.21 -22.66
C ILE A 84 -9.98 0.45 -21.97
N PHE A 85 -9.24 -0.32 -22.76
CA PHE A 85 -7.96 -0.87 -22.36
C PHE A 85 -6.84 -0.03 -22.96
N VAL A 86 -5.94 0.44 -22.11
CA VAL A 86 -4.70 1.09 -22.53
C VAL A 86 -3.58 0.09 -22.32
N THR A 87 -2.96 -0.33 -23.41
CA THR A 87 -1.86 -1.30 -23.40
C THR A 87 -0.58 -0.59 -23.81
N GLN A 88 0.50 -0.79 -23.06
CA GLN A 88 1.83 -0.41 -23.47
C GLN A 88 2.52 -1.64 -24.09
N PRO A 89 2.54 -1.80 -25.42
CA PRO A 89 3.05 -3.01 -26.06
C PRO A 89 4.53 -3.28 -25.75
N SER A 90 5.34 -2.25 -25.52
CA SER A 90 6.77 -2.43 -25.24
C SER A 90 7.06 -3.07 -23.88
N VAL A 91 6.18 -2.86 -22.90
CA VAL A 91 6.32 -3.38 -21.52
C VAL A 91 5.41 -4.60 -21.30
N GLY A 92 4.38 -4.76 -22.13
CA GLY A 92 3.36 -5.80 -21.96
C GLY A 92 2.38 -5.50 -20.83
N GLU A 93 2.36 -4.27 -20.33
CA GLU A 93 1.44 -3.85 -19.27
C GLU A 93 0.15 -3.29 -19.85
N ARG A 94 -0.97 -3.60 -19.20
CA ARG A 94 -2.30 -3.18 -19.62
C ARG A 94 -3.12 -2.67 -18.45
N THR A 95 -3.68 -1.49 -18.61
CA THR A 95 -4.55 -0.83 -17.64
C THR A 95 -5.94 -0.63 -18.23
N ARG A 96 -6.95 -0.68 -17.37
CA ARG A 96 -8.36 -0.46 -17.71
C ARG A 96 -8.79 0.92 -17.22
N MET A 97 -9.41 1.71 -18.09
CA MET A 97 -9.82 3.08 -17.78
C MET A 97 -11.27 3.33 -18.21
N SER A 98 -11.99 4.16 -17.45
CA SER A 98 -13.33 4.62 -17.82
C SER A 98 -13.25 6.02 -18.40
N VAL A 99 -13.59 6.15 -19.68
CA VAL A 99 -13.53 7.41 -20.43
C VAL A 99 -14.92 7.87 -20.86
N THR A 100 -15.06 9.15 -21.13
CA THR A 100 -16.26 9.71 -21.75
C THR A 100 -15.96 10.08 -23.20
N LYS A 101 -16.99 10.39 -24.00
CA LYS A 101 -16.81 10.83 -25.39
C LYS A 101 -16.00 12.12 -25.51
N GLU A 102 -16.06 12.97 -24.49
CA GLU A 102 -15.41 14.27 -24.44
C GLU A 102 -13.95 14.17 -23.99
N THR A 103 -13.58 13.08 -23.31
CA THR A 103 -12.21 12.82 -22.84
C THR A 103 -11.26 12.84 -24.03
N THR A 104 -10.18 13.62 -23.91
CA THR A 104 -9.20 13.79 -24.99
C THR A 104 -8.09 12.74 -24.91
N ALA A 105 -7.43 12.48 -26.05
CA ALA A 105 -6.28 11.58 -26.10
C ALA A 105 -5.15 12.00 -25.11
N GLU A 106 -4.91 13.30 -24.96
CA GLU A 106 -3.90 13.86 -24.05
C GLU A 106 -4.22 13.54 -22.57
N GLU A 107 -5.48 13.65 -22.16
CA GLU A 107 -5.92 13.27 -20.81
C GLU A 107 -5.70 11.78 -20.55
N ILE A 108 -5.99 10.93 -21.55
CA ILE A 108 -5.77 9.49 -21.46
C ILE A 108 -4.28 9.17 -21.36
N ILE A 109 -3.42 9.85 -22.13
CA ILE A 109 -1.96 9.69 -22.03
C ILE A 109 -1.50 10.03 -20.61
N ASN A 110 -1.86 11.20 -20.08
CA ASN A 110 -1.42 11.63 -18.76
C ASN A 110 -1.88 10.69 -17.65
N GLU A 111 -3.14 10.25 -17.70
CA GLU A 111 -3.67 9.35 -16.68
C GLU A 111 -3.11 7.92 -16.82
N SER A 112 -2.95 7.41 -18.05
CA SER A 112 -2.37 6.08 -18.29
C SER A 112 -0.90 6.01 -17.89
N ARG A 113 -0.11 7.06 -18.18
CA ARG A 113 1.27 7.17 -17.70
C ARG A 113 1.36 7.06 -16.18
N ARG A 114 0.50 7.78 -15.47
CA ARG A 114 0.45 7.71 -14.01
C ARG A 114 0.08 6.31 -13.51
N LEU A 115 -0.88 5.65 -14.16
CA LEU A 115 -1.34 4.32 -13.75
C LEU A 115 -0.30 3.23 -14.05
N LEU A 116 0.45 3.36 -15.13
CA LEU A 116 1.53 2.45 -15.55
C LEU A 116 2.88 2.77 -14.88
N GLY A 117 2.97 3.86 -14.11
CA GLY A 117 4.21 4.28 -13.45
C GLY A 117 5.26 4.90 -14.38
N PHE A 118 4.85 5.45 -15.53
CA PHE A 118 5.71 6.25 -16.42
C PHE A 118 5.66 7.73 -16.08
N ASP A 119 5.69 8.11 -14.80
CA ASP A 119 5.55 9.50 -14.32
C ASP A 119 6.90 10.19 -14.04
N GLN A 120 7.98 9.73 -14.66
CA GLN A 120 9.30 10.30 -14.43
C GLN A 120 9.41 11.70 -15.06
N ALA A 121 9.94 12.67 -14.30
CA ALA A 121 10.06 14.07 -14.71
C ALA A 121 10.95 14.31 -15.95
N TRP A 122 11.78 13.35 -16.33
CA TRP A 122 12.65 13.43 -17.51
C TRP A 122 11.99 12.92 -18.80
N ILE A 123 10.80 12.31 -18.72
CA ILE A 123 10.04 11.86 -19.89
C ILE A 123 8.84 12.80 -20.08
N PRO A 124 8.80 13.64 -21.13
CA PRO A 124 7.67 14.52 -21.37
C PRO A 124 6.46 13.76 -21.93
N ASP A 125 5.25 14.26 -21.64
CA ASP A 125 3.99 13.63 -22.09
C ASP A 125 3.86 13.62 -23.61
N SER A 126 4.51 14.58 -24.28
CA SER A 126 4.54 14.72 -25.73
C SER A 126 5.20 13.56 -26.47
N ASP A 127 6.09 12.82 -25.79
CA ASP A 127 6.79 11.68 -26.39
C ASP A 127 5.90 10.43 -26.43
N PHE A 128 4.72 10.47 -25.81
CA PHE A 128 3.77 9.38 -25.85
C PHE A 128 2.66 9.66 -26.87
N LYS A 129 2.35 8.66 -27.69
CA LYS A 129 1.27 8.70 -28.66
C LYS A 129 0.32 7.54 -28.43
N LEU A 130 -0.97 7.79 -28.68
CA LEU A 130 -2.01 6.76 -28.61
C LEU A 130 -2.35 6.28 -30.02
N TYR A 131 -2.51 4.97 -30.15
CA TYR A 131 -2.90 4.30 -31.38
C TYR A 131 -4.08 3.38 -31.13
N LEU A 132 -4.94 3.15 -32.13
CA LEU A 132 -5.99 2.14 -32.02
C LEU A 132 -5.34 0.78 -32.27
N LYS A 133 -5.71 -0.24 -31.48
CA LYS A 133 -5.23 -1.60 -31.72
C LYS A 133 -5.63 -2.14 -33.11
N GLU A 134 -6.79 -1.71 -33.61
CA GLU A 134 -7.27 -2.12 -34.95
C GLU A 134 -6.51 -1.42 -36.08
N ASP A 135 -6.04 -0.19 -35.86
CA ASP A 135 -5.31 0.62 -36.84
C ASP A 135 -4.21 1.44 -36.15
N GLU A 136 -3.00 0.91 -36.18
CA GLU A 136 -1.80 1.54 -35.62
C GLU A 136 -1.15 2.53 -36.59
N SER A 137 -1.75 2.79 -37.76
CA SER A 137 -1.12 3.60 -38.81
C SER A 137 -1.06 5.10 -38.47
N LYS A 138 -1.96 5.58 -37.61
CA LYS A 138 -2.09 7.00 -37.29
C LYS A 138 -2.31 7.24 -35.79
N PRO A 139 -1.63 8.24 -35.21
CA PRO A 139 -1.86 8.60 -33.83
C PRO A 139 -3.25 9.22 -33.67
N ILE A 140 -3.92 8.84 -32.59
CA ILE A 140 -5.22 9.35 -32.17
C ILE A 140 -5.01 10.75 -31.58
N THR A 141 -5.75 11.73 -32.10
CA THR A 141 -5.78 13.09 -31.56
C THR A 141 -7.21 13.54 -31.30
N GLY A 142 -7.39 14.43 -30.32
CA GLY A 142 -8.68 15.03 -29.98
C GLY A 142 -9.59 14.13 -29.12
N PRO A 143 -10.92 14.34 -29.17
CA PRO A 143 -11.87 13.64 -28.31
C PRO A 143 -12.08 12.19 -28.74
N MET A 144 -12.13 11.29 -27.75
CA MET A 144 -12.22 9.84 -27.96
C MET A 144 -13.53 9.43 -28.68
N GLY A 145 -14.58 10.25 -28.61
CA GLY A 145 -15.85 10.04 -29.31
C GLY A 145 -15.74 9.91 -30.84
N ASN A 146 -14.70 10.49 -31.46
CA ASN A 146 -14.50 10.47 -32.91
C ASN A 146 -13.91 9.15 -33.43
N HIS A 147 -13.42 8.30 -32.53
CA HIS A 147 -12.58 7.15 -32.86
C HIS A 147 -13.29 5.81 -32.60
N GLY A 148 -14.62 5.78 -32.73
CA GLY A 148 -15.39 4.53 -32.70
C GLY A 148 -15.42 3.83 -31.34
N LEU A 149 -15.61 4.58 -30.24
CA LEU A 149 -15.74 4.01 -28.89
C LEU A 149 -16.85 2.95 -28.80
N ARG A 150 -16.46 1.73 -28.45
CA ARG A 150 -17.37 0.61 -28.20
C ARG A 150 -17.76 0.59 -26.73
N LYS A 151 -19.01 0.21 -26.45
CA LYS A 151 -19.45 -0.04 -25.07
C LYS A 151 -18.69 -1.23 -24.50
N TRP A 152 -18.69 -1.34 -23.16
CA TRP A 152 -18.04 -2.45 -22.46
C TRP A 152 -18.44 -3.81 -23.03
N GLY A 153 -17.44 -4.65 -23.30
CA GLY A 153 -17.61 -5.98 -23.84
C GLY A 153 -16.26 -6.70 -23.99
N PRO A 154 -16.27 -7.99 -24.39
CA PRO A 154 -15.05 -8.73 -24.71
C PRO A 154 -14.27 -8.06 -25.85
N ASP A 155 -14.99 -7.46 -26.80
CA ASP A 155 -14.45 -6.67 -27.92
C ASP A 155 -14.46 -5.17 -27.59
N GLY A 156 -14.08 -4.82 -26.36
CA GLY A 156 -13.95 -3.43 -25.93
C GLY A 156 -12.88 -2.67 -26.74
N THR A 157 -12.97 -1.35 -26.77
CA THR A 157 -11.96 -0.53 -27.45
C THR A 157 -10.61 -0.66 -26.71
N GLU A 158 -9.59 -1.05 -27.45
CA GLU A 158 -8.20 -1.14 -26.95
C GLU A 158 -7.33 -0.15 -27.71
N VAL A 159 -6.55 0.61 -26.96
CA VAL A 159 -5.60 1.60 -27.47
C VAL A 159 -4.20 1.24 -27.00
N HIS A 160 -3.22 1.46 -27.87
CA HIS A 160 -1.81 1.24 -27.60
C HIS A 160 -1.15 2.58 -27.29
N LEU A 161 -0.53 2.67 -26.12
CA LEU A 161 0.31 3.79 -25.72
C LEU A 161 1.72 3.49 -26.20
N MET A 162 2.25 4.20 -27.21
CA MET A 162 3.61 4.00 -27.71
C MET A 162 4.49 5.18 -27.32
N PHE A 163 5.76 4.89 -27.02
CA PHE A 163 6.77 5.91 -26.76
C PHE A 163 7.54 6.20 -28.05
N GLU A 164 7.39 7.42 -28.55
CA GLU A 164 8.01 7.96 -29.77
C GLU A 164 8.57 9.35 -29.47
N PRO A 165 9.84 9.45 -29.04
CA PRO A 165 10.45 10.73 -28.76
C PRO A 165 10.57 11.53 -30.07
N SER A 166 10.16 12.80 -30.05
CA SER A 166 10.43 13.71 -31.17
C SER A 166 11.91 14.14 -31.11
N GLU A 167 12.71 13.70 -32.08
CA GLU A 167 14.09 14.18 -32.27
C GLU A 167 14.19 15.70 -32.47
#